data_AF-A0A845S6C1-F1
#
_entry.id   AF-A0A845S6C1-F1
#
_cell.length_a   1.000
_cell.length_b   1.000
_cell.length_c   1.000
_cell.angle_alpha   90.00
_cell.angle_beta   90.00
_cell.angle_gamma   90.00
#
_symmetry.space_group_name_H-M   'P 1'
#
loop_
_entity.id
_entity.type
_entity.pdbx_description
1 polymer ?
#
loop_
_entity_poly.entity_id
_entity_poly.type
_entity_poly.pdbx_seq_one_letter_code
_entity_poly.pdbx_strand_id
1 'polypeptide(L)' 'YLLEETGVAIVQGSAFGLEGYFRISYATSMQILEKAVAKIKSFCESLK' A
#
# COMPACT_ATOMS: atom_id res chain seq x y z
N TYR A 1 10.44 0.27 2.84
CA TYR A 1 9.72 1.56 2.89
C TYR A 1 8.26 1.40 3.27
N LEU A 2 7.29 1.18 2.36
CA LEU A 2 5.87 1.26 2.73
C LEU A 2 5.46 0.33 3.91
N LEU A 3 5.84 -0.96 3.87
CA LEU A 3 5.55 -1.89 4.96
C LEU A 3 6.24 -1.50 6.27
N GLU A 4 7.54 -1.18 6.20
CA GLU A 4 8.35 -0.87 7.39
C GLU A 4 7.92 0.43 8.07
N GLU A 5 7.53 1.45 7.30
CA GLU A 5 7.19 2.78 7.83
C GLU A 5 5.72 2.90 8.20
N THR A 6 4.82 2.28 7.42
CA THR A 6 3.37 2.44 7.63
C THR A 6 2.71 1.23 8.28
N GLY A 7 3.39 0.07 8.27
CA GLY A 7 2.80 -1.21 8.67
C GLY A 7 1.79 -1.76 7.66
N VAL A 8 1.76 -1.26 6.42
CA VAL A 8 0.87 -1.75 5.35
C VAL A 8 1.62 -2.70 4.43
N ALA A 9 1.22 -3.98 4.41
CA ALA A 9 1.77 -4.97 3.50
C ALA A 9 1.11 -4.89 2.12
N ILE A 10 1.92 -4.78 1.06
CA ILE A 10 1.50 -4.77 -0.34
C ILE A 10 2.36 -5.75 -1.14
N VAL A 11 1.89 -6.15 -2.32
CA VAL A 11 2.69 -6.94 -3.27
C VAL A 11 3.16 -6.04 -4.40
N GLN A 12 4.46 -5.96 -4.61
CA GLN A 12 5.08 -5.25 -5.72
C GLN A 12 4.61 -5.83 -7.07
N GLY A 13 4.26 -4.96 -8.02
CA GLY A 13 3.80 -5.34 -9.35
C GLY A 13 4.88 -6.02 -10.20
N SER A 14 6.16 -5.81 -9.88
CA SER A 14 7.28 -6.53 -10.47
C SER A 14 7.17 -8.04 -10.28
N ALA A 15 6.53 -8.51 -9.20
CA ALA A 15 6.23 -9.94 -9.00
C ALA A 15 5.21 -10.51 -10.01
N PHE A 16 4.50 -9.65 -10.74
CA PHE A 16 3.52 -9.99 -11.78
C PHE A 16 3.94 -9.48 -13.17
N GLY A 17 5.18 -9.02 -13.35
CA GLY A 17 5.67 -8.49 -14.62
C GLY A 17 5.18 -7.07 -14.97
N LEU A 18 4.59 -6.34 -14.02
CA LEU A 18 4.11 -4.96 -14.18
C LEU A 18 4.85 -4.03 -13.22
N GLU A 19 6.02 -3.56 -13.63
CA GLU A 19 6.84 -2.63 -12.87
C GLU A 19 6.15 -1.26 -12.71
N GLY A 20 6.40 -0.57 -11.58
CA GLY A 20 5.77 0.71 -11.25
C GLY A 20 4.38 0.59 -10.62
N TYR A 21 3.81 -0.62 -10.54
CA TYR A 21 2.52 -0.89 -9.90
C TYR A 21 2.68 -1.69 -8.61
N PHE A 22 1.61 -1.77 -7.83
CA PHE A 22 1.49 -2.70 -6.70
C PHE A 22 0.04 -3.15 -6.52
N ARG A 23 -0.15 -4.29 -5.86
CA ARG A 23 -1.45 -4.92 -5.64
C ARG A 23 -1.90 -4.77 -4.18
N ILE A 24 -3.16 -4.39 -4.00
CA ILE A 24 -3.86 -4.38 -2.72
C ILE A 24 -4.93 -5.49 -2.73
N SER A 25 -4.99 -6.29 -1.67
CA SER A 25 -6.15 -7.17 -1.43
C SER A 25 -7.23 -6.37 -0.71
N TYR A 26 -8.43 -6.34 -1.27
CA TYR A 26 -9.59 -5.67 -0.66
C TYR A 26 -10.52 -6.62 0.09
N ALA A 27 -10.21 -7.92 0.13
CA ALA A 27 -10.99 -8.94 0.83
C ALA A 27 -10.76 -8.86 2.36
N THR A 28 -11.18 -7.75 2.96
CA THR A 28 -11.11 -7.44 4.40
C THR A 28 -12.18 -6.40 4.76
N SER A 29 -12.24 -5.96 6.01
CA SER A 29 -13.21 -4.95 6.46
C SER A 29 -12.93 -3.55 5.88
N MET A 30 -13.99 -2.76 5.65
CA MET A 30 -13.87 -1.37 5.19
C MET A 30 -13.01 -0.52 6.14
N GLN A 31 -13.13 -0.75 7.44
CA GLN A 31 -12.35 -0.02 8.45
C GLN A 31 -10.84 -0.27 8.31
N ILE A 32 -10.44 -1.49 7.92
CA ILE A 32 -9.03 -1.80 7.64
C ILE A 32 -8.58 -1.13 6.35
N LEU A 33 -9.42 -1.15 5.31
CA LEU A 33 -9.09 -0.53 4.02
C LEU A 33 -8.92 0.98 4.12
N GLU A 34 -9.84 1.67 4.80
CA GLU A 34 -9.76 3.12 5.00
C GLU A 34 -8.47 3.52 5.73
N LYS A 35 -8.12 2.78 6.80
CA LYS A 35 -6.87 3.00 7.54
C LYS A 35 -5.64 2.74 6.68
N ALA A 36 -5.65 1.69 5.86
CA ALA A 36 -4.54 1.37 4.99
C ALA A 36 -4.33 2.45 3.91
N VAL A 37 -5.41 2.90 3.27
CA VAL A 37 -5.36 3.96 2.24
C VAL A 37 -4.89 5.28 2.84
N ALA A 38 -5.37 5.66 4.03
CA ALA A 38 -4.93 6.87 4.72
C ALA A 38 -3.42 6.85 4.99
N LYS A 39 -2.90 5.72 5.47
CA LYS A 39 -1.46 5.52 5.71
C LYS A 39 -0.63 5.61 4.42
N ILE A 40 -1.10 4.97 3.34
CA ILE A 40 -0.44 5.04 2.02
C ILE A 40 -0.37 6.48 1.53
N LYS A 41 -1.49 7.23 1.62
CA LYS A 41 -1.56 8.63 1.22
C LYS A 41 -0.54 9.48 1.97
N SER A 42 -0.51 9.40 3.30
CA SER A 42 0.43 10.18 4.12
C SER A 42 1.89 9.83 3.83
N PHE A 43 2.20 8.56 3.57
CA PHE A 43 3.54 8.16 3.16
C PHE A 43 3.92 8.81 1.81
N CYS A 44 3.06 8.73 0.79
CA CYS A 44 3.34 9.37 -0.50
C CYS A 44 3.50 10.89 -0.39
N GLU A 45 2.75 11.56 0.48
CA GLU A 45 2.88 13.01 0.73
C GLU A 45 4.21 13.37 1.42
N SER A 46 4.82 12.42 2.15
CA SER A 46 6.11 12.61 2.81
C SER A 46 7.30 12.46 1.87
N LEU A 47 7.11 11.76 0.73
CA LEU A 47 8.09 11.61 -0.33
C LEU A 47 8.13 12.89 -1.17
N LYS A 48 8.87 13.90 -0.70
CA LYS A 48 9.23 15.09 -1.46
C LYS A 48 10.62 14.96 -2.07
#